data_AF-F6R946-F1
#
_entry.id   AF-F6R946-F1
#
_cell.length_a   1.000
_cell.length_b   1.000
_cell.length_c   1.000
_cell.angle_alpha   90.00
_cell.angle_beta   90.00
_cell.angle_gamma   90.00
#
_symmetry.space_group_name_H-M   'P 1'
#
loop_
_entity.id
_entity.type
_entity.pdbx_description
1 polymer ?
#
loop_
_entity_poly.entity_id
_entity_poly.type
_entity_poly.pdbx_seq_one_letter_code
_entity_poly.pdbx_strand_id
1 'polypeptide(L)'
;MENPATLHLATKHLKNIDDIITNMQTLSGDCMRAYLKKSAHLAESIVEKVFPSNKVWRQKNLTDHCSASTYMEHCVKSLVVPVCTAVSVLDPRSQLASVPPMVSALVDSILKHIFNKKIIFSVEGALQLRRDFEHILDVACSDTSNLCQEVRRSLPFCKAMKRGIRVCKLLQRTDVVQETKLGAKGYQINQCQNNGQSHVSDVGAEYEKDEISWMPKEKEILALRLISKNRKKKWFSLPCSDNAME
;
A
#
# COMPACT_ATOMS: atom_id res chain seq x y z
N MET A 1 47.17 10.19 -43.80
CA MET A 1 47.66 10.60 -42.45
C MET A 1 46.61 11.52 -41.86
N GLU A 2 45.86 11.08 -40.85
CA GLU A 2 44.90 11.95 -40.17
C GLU A 2 45.64 13.09 -39.44
N ASN A 3 45.13 14.32 -39.56
CA ASN A 3 45.76 15.50 -38.95
C ASN A 3 45.60 15.44 -37.42
N PRO A 4 46.69 15.47 -36.64
CA PRO A 4 46.65 15.32 -35.17
C PRO A 4 45.84 16.41 -34.45
N ALA A 5 45.69 17.60 -35.05
CA ALA A 5 44.84 18.65 -34.49
C ALA A 5 43.35 18.29 -34.54
N THR A 6 42.91 17.64 -35.62
CA THR A 6 41.54 17.13 -35.79
C THR A 6 41.23 16.02 -34.79
N LEU A 7 42.18 15.12 -34.55
CA LEU A 7 42.04 14.04 -33.57
C LEU A 7 41.91 14.61 -32.15
N HIS A 8 42.78 15.57 -31.77
CA HIS A 8 42.71 16.21 -30.46
C HIS A 8 41.39 16.96 -30.24
N LEU A 9 40.89 17.67 -31.25
CA LEU A 9 39.62 18.37 -31.21
C LEU A 9 38.44 17.38 -31.04
N ALA A 10 38.44 16.28 -31.79
CA ALA A 10 37.43 15.22 -31.67
C ALA A 10 37.41 14.60 -30.26
N THR A 11 38.58 14.27 -29.69
CA THR A 11 38.68 13.74 -28.32
C THR A 11 38.15 14.73 -27.28
N LYS A 12 38.44 16.03 -27.44
CA LYS A 12 37.89 17.07 -26.55
C LYS A 12 36.37 17.15 -26.63
N HIS A 13 35.80 17.08 -27.84
CA HIS A 13 34.34 17.10 -28.01
C HIS A 13 33.67 15.86 -27.40
N LEU A 14 34.26 14.67 -27.58
CA LEU A 14 33.75 13.44 -26.96
C LEU A 14 33.73 13.56 -25.44
N LYS A 15 34.82 14.03 -24.83
CA LYS A 15 34.87 14.25 -23.37
C LYS A 15 33.79 15.23 -22.91
N ASN A 16 33.60 16.34 -23.62
CA ASN A 16 32.56 17.31 -23.28
C ASN A 16 31.14 16.69 -23.37
N ILE A 17 30.89 15.84 -24.36
CA ILE A 17 29.60 15.14 -24.51
C ILE A 17 29.40 14.16 -23.35
N ASP A 18 30.43 13.40 -22.98
CA ASP A 18 30.37 12.47 -21.84
C ASP A 18 30.10 13.20 -20.52
N ASP A 19 30.75 14.35 -20.30
CA ASP A 19 30.50 15.20 -19.13
C ASP A 19 29.05 15.71 -19.11
N ILE A 20 28.50 16.13 -20.26
CA ILE A 20 27.09 16.57 -20.36
C ILE A 20 26.13 15.41 -20.09
N ILE A 21 26.38 14.22 -20.66
CA ILE A 21 25.55 13.03 -20.44
C ILE A 21 25.55 12.66 -18.95
N THR A 22 26.71 12.69 -18.29
CA THR A 22 26.85 12.39 -16.86
C THR A 22 26.07 13.40 -16.01
N ASN A 23 26.15 14.68 -16.36
CA ASN A 23 25.40 15.74 -15.68
C ASN A 23 23.89 15.57 -15.85
N MET A 24 23.41 15.22 -17.06
CA MET A 24 21.99 14.98 -17.33
C MET A 24 21.47 13.75 -16.57
N GLN A 25 22.24 12.66 -16.50
CA GLN A 25 21.89 11.47 -15.72
C GLN A 25 21.81 11.78 -14.23
N THR A 26 22.76 12.56 -13.71
CA THR A 26 22.77 13.00 -12.31
C THR A 26 21.53 13.84 -12.00
N LEU A 27 21.23 14.83 -12.84
CA LEU A 27 20.06 15.68 -12.71
C LEU A 27 18.76 14.86 -12.75
N SER A 28 18.64 13.90 -13.67
CA SER A 28 17.49 12.99 -13.74
C SER A 28 17.32 12.20 -12.44
N GLY A 29 18.42 11.69 -11.87
CA GLY A 29 18.41 11.00 -10.59
C GLY A 29 17.98 11.90 -9.44
N ASP A 30 18.47 13.14 -9.38
CA ASP A 30 18.10 14.13 -8.37
C ASP A 30 16.62 14.52 -8.45
N CYS A 31 16.13 14.80 -9.66
CA CYS A 31 14.71 15.08 -9.90
C CYS A 31 13.83 13.92 -9.43
N MET A 32 14.22 12.68 -9.73
CA MET A 32 13.46 11.51 -9.32
C MET A 32 13.46 11.33 -7.79
N ARG A 33 14.61 11.48 -7.13
CA ARG A 33 14.69 11.46 -5.66
C ARG A 33 13.82 12.54 -5.02
N ALA A 34 13.87 13.75 -5.56
CA ALA A 34 13.07 14.87 -5.07
C ALA A 34 11.56 14.61 -5.25
N TYR A 35 11.16 14.04 -6.39
CA TYR A 35 9.78 13.60 -6.63
C TYR A 35 9.34 12.56 -5.60
N LEU A 36 10.12 11.50 -5.40
CA LEU A 36 9.77 10.43 -4.44
C LEU A 36 9.59 11.00 -3.04
N LYS A 37 10.53 11.83 -2.58
CA LYS A 37 10.45 12.48 -1.27
C LYS A 37 9.20 13.37 -1.15
N LYS A 38 8.91 14.20 -2.16
CA LYS A 38 7.73 15.06 -2.15
C LYS A 38 6.44 14.25 -2.19
N SER A 39 6.38 13.16 -2.95
CA SER A 39 5.20 12.29 -3.03
C SER A 39 4.89 11.65 -1.67
N ALA A 40 5.92 11.21 -0.94
CA ALA A 40 5.79 10.69 0.42
C ALA A 40 5.25 11.75 1.39
N HIS A 41 5.85 12.94 1.41
CA HIS A 41 5.39 14.02 2.27
C HIS A 41 3.97 14.48 1.95
N LEU A 42 3.60 14.54 0.67
CA LEU A 42 2.26 14.91 0.25
C LEU A 42 1.24 13.85 0.68
N ALA A 43 1.56 12.57 0.52
CA ALA A 43 0.74 11.46 1.01
C ALA A 43 0.51 11.55 2.52
N GLU A 44 1.57 11.75 3.31
CA GLU A 44 1.47 11.92 4.77
C GLU A 44 0.59 13.12 5.13
N SER A 45 0.78 14.27 4.48
CA SER A 45 0.00 15.48 4.73
C SER A 45 -1.49 15.32 4.40
N ILE A 46 -1.82 14.68 3.28
CA ILE A 46 -3.21 14.43 2.88
C ILE A 46 -3.87 13.47 3.88
N VAL A 47 -3.19 12.37 4.23
CA VAL A 47 -3.72 11.38 5.17
C VAL A 47 -3.96 12.03 6.54
N GLU A 48 -3.02 12.81 7.06
CA GLU A 48 -3.17 13.47 8.36
C GLU A 48 -4.38 14.42 8.40
N LYS A 49 -4.65 15.13 7.31
CA LYS A 49 -5.79 16.06 7.20
C LYS A 49 -7.14 15.37 7.06
N VAL A 50 -7.18 14.25 6.34
CA VAL A 50 -8.44 13.64 5.89
C VAL A 50 -8.85 12.46 6.77
N PHE A 51 -7.90 11.61 7.16
CA PHE A 51 -8.23 10.38 7.89
C PHE A 51 -8.67 10.68 9.32
N PRO A 52 -9.61 9.90 9.86
CA PRO A 52 -10.09 10.11 11.21
C PRO A 52 -8.94 9.95 12.22
N SER A 53 -8.93 10.83 13.23
CA SER A 53 -8.11 10.68 14.43
C SER A 53 -8.87 10.01 15.58
N ASN A 54 -10.14 9.64 15.35
CA ASN A 54 -10.98 8.99 16.34
C ASN A 54 -10.46 7.57 16.63
N LYS A 55 -10.57 7.16 17.90
CA LYS A 55 -10.11 5.83 18.34
C LYS A 55 -10.82 4.65 17.68
N VAL A 56 -11.96 4.85 17.01
CA VAL A 56 -12.69 3.77 16.35
C VAL A 56 -12.96 4.17 14.91
N TRP A 57 -12.60 3.30 13.97
CA TRP A 57 -12.97 3.43 12.57
C TRP A 57 -14.48 3.27 12.43
N ARG A 58 -15.19 4.38 12.24
CA ARG A 58 -16.64 4.43 12.06
C ARG A 58 -16.96 5.17 10.79
N GLN A 59 -17.56 4.47 9.83
CA GLN A 59 -18.30 5.11 8.76
C GLN A 59 -19.78 5.02 9.13
N LYS A 60 -20.49 6.16 9.15
CA LYS A 60 -21.93 6.16 9.32
C LYS A 60 -22.51 5.46 8.07
N ASN A 61 -23.28 4.40 8.26
CA ASN A 61 -23.94 3.60 7.20
C ASN A 61 -23.02 2.58 6.48
N LEU A 62 -22.40 1.67 7.24
CA LEU A 62 -21.64 0.49 6.75
C LEU A 62 -22.54 -0.62 6.17
N THR A 63 -23.68 -0.30 5.57
CA THR A 63 -24.56 -1.33 4.98
C THR A 63 -24.11 -1.78 3.60
N ASP A 64 -23.16 -1.07 2.98
CA ASP A 64 -22.64 -1.43 1.66
C ASP A 64 -21.11 -1.21 1.57
N HIS A 65 -20.37 -2.32 1.60
CA HIS A 65 -18.92 -2.35 1.41
C HIS A 65 -18.50 -2.34 -0.06
N CYS A 66 -19.42 -2.07 -0.98
CA CYS A 66 -19.11 -1.97 -2.40
C CYS A 66 -18.35 -0.69 -2.78
N SER A 67 -18.48 0.40 -2.02
CA SER A 67 -17.85 1.69 -2.33
C SER A 67 -16.69 2.04 -1.39
N ALA A 68 -15.74 2.82 -1.90
CA ALA A 68 -14.68 3.42 -1.10
C ALA A 68 -15.22 4.43 -0.06
N SER A 69 -14.47 4.63 1.02
CA SER A 69 -14.77 5.63 2.02
C SER A 69 -14.59 7.04 1.46
N THR A 70 -15.29 8.01 2.05
CA THR A 70 -15.13 9.43 1.68
C THR A 70 -13.70 9.94 1.92
N TYR A 71 -12.99 9.35 2.89
CA TYR A 71 -11.58 9.64 3.15
C TYR A 71 -10.71 9.17 1.99
N MET A 72 -10.93 7.94 1.52
CA MET A 72 -10.18 7.39 0.40
C MET A 72 -10.48 8.12 -0.92
N GLU A 73 -11.75 8.45 -1.17
CA GLU A 73 -12.16 9.29 -2.30
C GLU A 73 -11.37 10.60 -2.36
N HIS A 74 -11.19 11.26 -1.23
CA HIS A 74 -10.39 12.48 -1.16
C HIS A 74 -8.91 12.21 -1.42
N CYS A 75 -8.32 11.15 -0.83
CA CYS A 75 -6.92 10.79 -1.10
C CYS A 75 -6.67 10.52 -2.59
N VAL A 76 -7.56 9.76 -3.22
CA VAL A 76 -7.48 9.42 -4.65
C VAL A 76 -7.59 10.67 -5.52
N LYS A 77 -8.56 11.55 -5.25
CA LYS A 77 -8.74 12.80 -6.01
C LYS A 77 -7.58 13.79 -5.82
N SER A 78 -6.99 13.84 -4.63
CA SER A 78 -5.91 14.79 -4.32
C SER A 78 -4.52 14.32 -4.74
N LEU A 79 -4.28 13.01 -4.87
CA LEU A 79 -2.95 12.48 -5.14
C LEU A 79 -2.93 11.52 -6.33
N VAL A 80 -3.74 10.47 -6.30
CA VAL A 80 -3.66 9.38 -7.28
C VAL A 80 -4.04 9.87 -8.67
N VAL A 81 -5.19 10.54 -8.82
CA VAL A 81 -5.67 11.03 -10.12
C VAL A 81 -4.68 12.04 -10.73
N PRO A 82 -4.27 13.12 -10.04
CA PRO A 82 -3.35 14.09 -10.63
C PRO A 82 -2.00 13.49 -11.04
N VAL A 83 -1.44 12.59 -10.22
CA VAL A 83 -0.16 11.94 -10.54
C VAL A 83 -0.31 11.01 -11.74
N CYS A 84 -1.36 10.18 -11.79
CA CYS A 84 -1.59 9.29 -12.94
C CYS A 84 -1.80 10.10 -14.23
N THR A 85 -2.58 11.19 -14.17
CA THR A 85 -2.77 12.09 -15.32
C THR A 85 -1.45 12.69 -15.78
N ALA A 86 -0.64 13.23 -14.85
CA ALA A 86 0.62 13.89 -15.19
C ALA A 86 1.65 12.94 -15.81
N VAL A 87 1.72 11.69 -15.34
CA VAL A 87 2.71 10.73 -15.85
C VAL A 87 2.21 9.95 -17.06
N SER A 88 0.91 9.95 -17.37
CA SER A 88 0.33 9.21 -18.50
C SER A 88 0.93 9.58 -19.86
N VAL A 89 1.44 10.82 -20.00
CA VAL A 89 2.10 11.32 -21.22
C VAL A 89 3.58 10.96 -21.32
N LEU A 90 4.16 10.42 -20.24
CA LEU A 90 5.56 10.02 -20.18
C LEU A 90 5.75 8.60 -20.72
N ASP A 91 7.01 8.26 -21.03
CA ASP A 91 7.38 6.92 -21.46
C ASP A 91 7.11 5.87 -20.36
N PRO A 92 6.93 4.58 -20.72
CA PRO A 92 6.63 3.52 -19.76
C PRO A 92 7.62 3.41 -18.59
N ARG A 93 8.91 3.70 -18.81
CA ARG A 93 9.94 3.60 -17.76
C ARG A 93 9.77 4.72 -16.73
N SER A 94 9.50 5.93 -17.19
CA SER A 94 9.14 7.07 -16.33
C SER A 94 7.86 6.83 -15.53
N GLN A 95 6.84 6.20 -16.15
CA GLN A 95 5.61 5.82 -15.45
C GLN A 95 5.87 4.78 -14.36
N LEU A 96 6.65 3.74 -14.66
CA LEU A 96 7.03 2.66 -13.73
C LEU A 96 7.90 3.16 -12.57
N ALA A 97 8.74 4.16 -12.82
CA ALA A 97 9.50 4.82 -11.78
C ALA A 97 8.60 5.66 -10.85
N SER A 98 7.49 6.21 -11.35
CA SER A 98 6.72 7.25 -10.66
C SER A 98 5.49 6.75 -9.90
N VAL A 99 4.68 5.89 -10.53
CA VAL A 99 3.35 5.52 -9.99
C VAL A 99 3.45 4.50 -8.85
N PRO A 100 4.15 3.36 -8.98
CA PRO A 100 4.22 2.38 -7.89
C PRO A 100 4.82 2.93 -6.58
N PRO A 101 5.86 3.78 -6.60
CA PRO A 101 6.33 4.43 -5.37
C PRO A 101 5.33 5.43 -4.78
N MET A 102 4.60 6.19 -5.60
CA MET A 102 3.53 7.08 -5.10
C MET A 102 2.40 6.29 -4.42
N VAL A 103 1.93 5.20 -5.05
CA VAL A 103 0.93 4.32 -4.43
C VAL A 103 1.48 3.72 -3.14
N SER A 104 2.75 3.32 -3.13
CA SER A 104 3.40 2.79 -1.94
C SER A 104 3.47 3.81 -0.81
N ALA A 105 3.83 5.05 -1.13
CA ALA A 105 3.83 6.16 -0.19
C ALA A 105 2.43 6.40 0.40
N LEU A 106 1.37 6.42 -0.42
CA LEU A 106 0.01 6.60 0.07
C LEU A 106 -0.42 5.49 1.03
N VAL A 107 -0.21 4.22 0.63
CA VAL A 107 -0.57 3.07 1.48
C VAL A 107 0.23 3.08 2.78
N ASP A 108 1.53 3.33 2.72
CA ASP A 108 2.38 3.39 3.91
C ASP A 108 1.98 4.55 4.83
N SER A 109 1.61 5.72 4.28
CA SER A 109 1.10 6.85 5.06
C SER A 109 -0.20 6.52 5.78
N ILE A 110 -1.14 5.84 5.12
CA ILE A 110 -2.39 5.39 5.72
C ILE A 110 -2.11 4.41 6.87
N LEU A 111 -1.27 3.41 6.63
CA LEU A 111 -0.90 2.42 7.65
C LEU A 111 -0.20 3.07 8.84
N LYS A 112 0.81 3.92 8.60
CA LYS A 112 1.48 4.71 9.65
C LYS A 112 0.48 5.50 10.48
N HIS A 113 -0.46 6.20 9.83
CA HIS A 113 -1.49 6.98 10.54
C HIS A 113 -2.36 6.10 11.42
N ILE A 114 -2.83 4.96 10.89
CA ILE A 114 -3.63 3.99 11.64
C ILE A 114 -2.90 3.52 12.92
N PHE A 115 -1.62 3.15 12.79
CA PHE A 115 -0.83 2.68 13.92
C PHE A 115 -0.50 3.79 14.92
N ASN A 116 -0.11 4.97 14.43
CA ASN A 116 0.24 6.12 15.27
C ASN A 116 -0.97 6.61 16.07
N LYS A 117 -2.15 6.66 15.45
CA LYS A 117 -3.40 7.08 16.11
C LYS A 117 -4.08 5.93 16.86
N LYS A 118 -3.55 4.70 16.78
CA LYS A 118 -4.09 3.48 17.41
C LYS A 118 -5.58 3.30 17.10
N ILE A 119 -5.94 3.44 15.83
CA ILE A 119 -7.33 3.35 15.38
C ILE A 119 -7.83 1.91 15.53
N ILE A 120 -8.97 1.73 16.19
CA ILE A 120 -9.59 0.44 16.46
C ILE A 120 -10.61 0.09 15.37
N PHE A 121 -10.59 -1.15 14.89
CA PHE A 121 -11.41 -1.64 13.78
C PHE A 121 -12.41 -2.71 14.21
N SER A 122 -13.67 -2.57 13.78
CA SER A 122 -14.58 -3.72 13.65
C SER A 122 -14.20 -4.57 12.43
N VAL A 123 -14.83 -5.74 12.28
CA VAL A 123 -14.69 -6.55 11.05
C VAL A 123 -15.14 -5.73 9.83
N GLU A 124 -16.29 -5.07 9.91
CA GLU A 124 -16.79 -4.18 8.84
C GLU A 124 -15.82 -3.01 8.55
N GLY A 125 -15.23 -2.40 9.58
CA GLY A 125 -14.23 -1.35 9.38
C GLY A 125 -12.98 -1.85 8.66
N ALA A 126 -12.58 -3.11 8.92
CA ALA A 126 -11.46 -3.74 8.26
C ALA A 126 -11.79 -4.19 6.82
N LEU A 127 -13.04 -4.54 6.53
CA LEU A 127 -13.52 -4.76 5.16
C LEU A 127 -13.53 -3.45 4.38
N GLN A 128 -13.99 -2.36 5.00
CA GLN A 128 -13.95 -1.03 4.39
C GLN A 128 -12.52 -0.57 4.07
N LEU A 129 -11.57 -0.73 5.00
CA LEU A 129 -10.17 -0.38 4.73
C LEU A 129 -9.59 -1.19 3.57
N ARG A 130 -9.99 -2.46 3.43
CA ARG A 130 -9.60 -3.27 2.27
C ARG A 130 -10.16 -2.70 0.97
N ARG A 131 -11.46 -2.37 0.95
CA ARG A 131 -12.12 -1.76 -0.22
C ARG A 131 -11.45 -0.44 -0.59
N ASP A 132 -11.04 0.35 0.40
CA ASP A 132 -10.32 1.60 0.20
C ASP A 132 -8.97 1.38 -0.49
N PHE A 133 -8.20 0.36 -0.11
CA PHE A 133 -6.96 0.01 -0.82
C PHE A 133 -7.21 -0.53 -2.22
N GLU A 134 -8.25 -1.34 -2.42
CA GLU A 134 -8.67 -1.80 -3.75
C GLU A 134 -9.06 -0.61 -4.64
N HIS A 135 -9.68 0.44 -4.08
CA HIS A 135 -10.09 1.63 -4.84
C HIS A 135 -8.92 2.41 -5.43
N ILE A 136 -7.77 2.44 -4.75
CA ILE A 136 -6.55 3.01 -5.30
C ILE A 136 -6.18 2.30 -6.60
N LEU A 137 -6.30 0.97 -6.63
CA LEU A 137 -6.03 0.15 -7.80
C LEU A 137 -7.09 0.37 -8.88
N ASP A 138 -8.36 0.41 -8.51
CA ASP A 138 -9.46 0.64 -9.47
C ASP A 138 -9.24 1.93 -10.26
N VAL A 139 -8.85 3.01 -9.58
CA VAL A 139 -8.61 4.30 -10.24
C VAL A 139 -7.31 4.30 -11.02
N ALA A 140 -6.20 3.83 -10.44
CA ALA A 140 -4.91 3.83 -11.14
C ALA A 140 -4.89 2.87 -12.34
N CYS A 141 -5.58 1.74 -12.27
CA CYS A 141 -5.65 0.74 -13.34
C CYS A 141 -6.81 0.95 -14.32
N SER A 142 -7.68 1.93 -14.08
CA SER A 142 -8.78 2.27 -14.98
C SER A 142 -8.28 2.63 -16.38
N ASP A 143 -9.14 2.47 -17.38
CA ASP A 143 -8.79 2.89 -18.75
C ASP A 143 -8.59 4.40 -18.85
N THR A 144 -9.28 5.18 -18.01
CA THR A 144 -9.14 6.63 -17.94
C THR A 144 -7.78 7.11 -17.41
N SER A 145 -6.99 6.24 -16.75
CA SER A 145 -5.67 6.62 -16.24
C SER A 145 -4.61 6.71 -17.34
N ASN A 146 -4.85 6.10 -18.51
CA ASN A 146 -3.91 6.02 -19.64
C ASN A 146 -2.51 5.52 -19.25
N LEU A 147 -2.38 4.81 -18.12
CA LEU A 147 -1.11 4.20 -17.71
C LEU A 147 -0.80 2.97 -18.55
N CYS A 148 0.49 2.73 -18.78
CA CYS A 148 0.95 1.55 -19.49
C CYS A 148 0.60 0.25 -18.75
N GLN A 149 0.45 -0.84 -19.51
CA GLN A 149 0.02 -2.13 -18.98
C GLN A 149 0.96 -2.67 -17.90
N GLU A 150 2.26 -2.41 -18.02
CA GLU A 150 3.27 -2.83 -17.06
C GLU A 150 3.05 -2.19 -15.68
N VAL A 151 2.79 -0.88 -15.65
CA VAL A 151 2.44 -0.17 -14.42
C VAL A 151 1.19 -0.78 -13.80
N ARG A 152 0.10 -0.92 -14.56
CA ARG A 152 -1.17 -1.49 -14.06
C ARG A 152 -0.98 -2.89 -13.47
N ARG A 153 -0.16 -3.73 -14.10
CA ARG A 153 0.18 -5.07 -13.60
C ARG A 153 1.04 -5.02 -12.34
N SER A 154 1.93 -4.05 -12.21
CA SER A 154 2.84 -3.96 -11.05
C SER A 154 2.14 -3.54 -9.75
N LEU A 155 1.09 -2.72 -9.83
CA LEU A 155 0.47 -2.06 -8.67
C LEU A 155 -0.08 -3.03 -7.61
N PRO A 156 -0.86 -4.08 -7.96
CA PRO A 156 -1.34 -5.05 -6.96
C PRO A 156 -0.21 -5.81 -6.26
N PHE A 157 0.96 -5.91 -6.91
CA PHE A 157 2.08 -6.68 -6.40
C PHE A 157 3.14 -5.85 -5.69
N CYS A 158 2.98 -4.52 -5.62
CA CYS A 158 3.90 -3.67 -4.89
C CYS A 158 3.86 -4.01 -3.39
N LYS A 159 5.01 -3.84 -2.72
CA LYS A 159 5.20 -4.31 -1.33
C LYS A 159 4.22 -3.65 -0.36
N ALA A 160 3.98 -2.35 -0.52
CA ALA A 160 3.06 -1.60 0.33
C ALA A 160 1.61 -2.09 0.18
N MET A 161 1.15 -2.30 -1.06
CA MET A 161 -0.20 -2.82 -1.30
C MET A 161 -0.38 -4.21 -0.68
N LYS A 162 0.58 -5.13 -0.91
CA LYS A 162 0.57 -6.46 -0.26
C LYS A 162 0.52 -6.36 1.27
N ARG A 163 1.27 -5.43 1.88
CA ARG A 163 1.21 -5.18 3.33
C ARG A 163 -0.14 -4.64 3.76
N GLY A 164 -0.69 -3.66 3.07
CA GLY A 164 -2.02 -3.09 3.36
C GLY A 164 -3.10 -4.16 3.36
N ILE A 165 -3.14 -5.01 2.32
CA ILE A 165 -4.07 -6.13 2.24
C ILE A 165 -3.84 -7.15 3.36
N ARG A 166 -2.58 -7.46 3.71
CA ARG A 166 -2.27 -8.34 4.84
C ARG A 166 -2.79 -7.78 6.17
N VAL A 167 -2.58 -6.48 6.43
CA VAL A 167 -3.11 -5.81 7.62
C VAL A 167 -4.63 -5.92 7.67
N CYS A 168 -5.32 -5.66 6.56
CA CYS A 168 -6.78 -5.80 6.49
C CYS A 168 -7.24 -7.22 6.83
N LYS A 169 -6.59 -8.26 6.27
CA LYS A 169 -6.89 -9.66 6.59
C LYS A 169 -6.72 -9.98 8.08
N LEU A 170 -5.66 -9.48 8.71
CA LEU A 170 -5.44 -9.64 10.15
C LEU A 170 -6.53 -8.95 10.97
N LEU A 171 -6.96 -7.75 10.57
CA LEU A 171 -8.03 -7.01 11.24
C LEU A 171 -9.42 -7.68 11.06
N GLN A 172 -9.61 -8.50 10.02
CA GLN A 172 -10.85 -9.23 9.76
C GLN A 172 -10.96 -10.54 10.57
N ARG A 173 -9.85 -11.14 11.01
CA ARG A 173 -9.78 -12.46 11.70
C ARG A 173 -10.71 -12.59 12.91
N THR A 174 -11.77 -13.39 12.89
CA THR A 174 -12.72 -13.48 14.02
C THR A 174 -12.34 -14.47 15.13
N ASP A 175 -11.17 -15.10 15.03
CA ASP A 175 -10.67 -16.21 15.86
C ASP A 175 -9.73 -15.78 17.00
N VAL A 176 -9.42 -14.48 17.13
CA VAL A 176 -8.50 -13.99 18.16
C VAL A 176 -9.17 -13.94 19.54
N VAL A 177 -8.98 -15.00 20.33
CA VAL A 177 -9.16 -14.99 21.78
C VAL A 177 -7.90 -14.35 22.37
N GLN A 178 -8.02 -13.21 23.05
CA GLN A 178 -6.89 -12.72 23.85
C GLN A 178 -6.62 -13.74 24.96
N GLU A 179 -5.41 -14.27 25.01
CA GLU A 179 -4.90 -15.00 26.17
C GLU A 179 -4.94 -14.05 27.38
N THR A 180 -6.02 -14.13 28.15
CA THR A 180 -6.00 -13.66 29.54
C THR A 180 -4.98 -14.52 30.25
N LYS A 181 -3.88 -13.90 30.72
CA LYS A 181 -2.82 -14.52 31.52
C LYS A 181 -3.41 -15.44 32.59
N LEU A 182 -3.45 -16.75 32.31
CA LEU A 182 -3.72 -17.81 33.27
C LEU A 182 -3.23 -19.11 32.66
N GLY A 183 -2.11 -19.62 33.18
CA GLY A 183 -1.75 -21.02 33.15
C GLY A 183 -1.12 -21.53 31.85
N ALA A 184 0.17 -21.85 31.96
CA ALA A 184 0.93 -22.60 30.98
C ALA A 184 0.21 -23.88 30.48
N LYS A 185 0.19 -24.08 29.17
CA LYS A 185 0.42 -25.38 28.50
C LYS A 185 0.59 -25.16 27.00
N GLY A 186 1.73 -25.61 26.49
CA GLY A 186 2.20 -25.34 25.14
C GLY A 186 1.33 -26.00 24.06
N TYR A 187 1.26 -25.32 22.91
CA TYR A 187 0.89 -25.92 21.64
C TYR A 187 1.96 -25.54 20.60
N GLN A 188 2.55 -26.57 20.00
CA GLN A 188 3.52 -26.48 18.92
C GLN A 188 2.85 -25.97 17.64
N ILE A 189 3.52 -25.05 16.94
CA ILE A 189 3.13 -24.59 15.60
C ILE A 189 4.08 -25.25 14.60
N ASN A 190 3.53 -26.06 13.70
CA ASN A 190 4.26 -26.65 12.59
C ASN A 190 4.63 -25.57 11.57
N GLN A 191 5.93 -25.42 11.32
CA GLN A 191 6.49 -24.65 10.22
C GLN A 191 6.52 -25.51 8.96
N CYS A 192 5.99 -25.00 7.85
CA CYS A 192 6.28 -25.54 6.52
C CYS A 192 7.14 -24.52 5.77
N GLN A 193 8.43 -24.85 5.64
CA GLN A 193 9.36 -24.23 4.72
C GLN A 193 9.10 -24.76 3.32
N ASN A 194 9.25 -23.92 2.29
CA ASN A 194 9.64 -24.38 0.96
C ASN A 194 10.47 -23.30 0.25
N ASN A 195 11.70 -23.70 -0.08
CA ASN A 195 12.67 -22.97 -0.89
C ASN A 195 12.35 -23.16 -2.37
N GLY A 196 12.62 -22.12 -3.17
CA GLY A 196 12.65 -22.18 -4.62
C GLY A 196 13.28 -20.92 -5.19
N GLN A 197 14.60 -20.96 -5.40
CA GLN A 197 15.35 -19.92 -6.12
C GLN A 197 15.04 -19.95 -7.61
N SER A 198 14.94 -18.78 -8.23
CA SER A 198 15.23 -18.60 -9.65
C SER A 198 15.73 -17.17 -9.88
N HIS A 199 16.87 -17.08 -10.55
CA HIS A 199 17.72 -15.92 -10.74
C HIS A 199 17.43 -15.28 -12.11
N VAL A 200 17.05 -14.01 -12.17
CA VAL A 200 17.16 -13.16 -13.37
C VAL A 200 17.47 -11.73 -12.92
N SER A 201 18.55 -11.19 -13.44
CA SER A 201 19.09 -9.84 -13.22
C SER A 201 18.39 -8.80 -14.11
N ASP A 202 17.93 -7.68 -13.55
CA ASP A 202 17.89 -6.39 -14.26
C ASP A 202 17.69 -5.19 -13.32
N VAL A 203 18.19 -4.06 -13.75
CA VAL A 203 18.39 -2.77 -13.06
C VAL A 203 17.05 -2.17 -12.58
N GLY A 204 16.72 -2.40 -11.32
CA GLY A 204 15.54 -1.83 -10.67
C GLY A 204 15.79 -1.58 -9.18
N ALA A 205 15.99 -0.30 -8.85
CA ALA A 205 15.91 0.34 -7.53
C ALA A 205 16.18 -0.55 -6.29
N GLU A 206 17.29 -0.26 -5.61
CA GLU A 206 17.56 -0.64 -4.22
C GLU A 206 16.32 -0.42 -3.32
N TYR A 207 15.50 -1.45 -3.21
CA TYR A 207 14.42 -1.61 -2.25
C TYR A 207 14.29 -3.09 -1.88
N GLU A 208 15.36 -3.88 -2.04
CA GLU A 208 15.43 -5.24 -1.54
C GLU A 208 16.00 -5.26 -0.10
N LYS A 209 15.27 -5.96 0.78
CA LYS A 209 15.56 -6.26 2.20
C LYS A 209 15.25 -5.26 3.31
N ASP A 210 14.44 -4.23 3.10
CA ASP A 210 13.89 -3.49 4.24
C ASP A 210 12.65 -4.16 4.81
N GLU A 211 12.87 -4.97 5.85
CA GLU A 211 11.92 -5.09 6.95
C GLU A 211 11.66 -3.66 7.43
N ILE A 212 10.57 -3.05 6.96
CA ILE A 212 10.23 -1.67 7.26
C ILE A 212 10.20 -1.50 8.78
N SER A 213 11.19 -0.79 9.31
CA SER A 213 11.46 -0.69 10.75
C SER A 213 10.25 -0.20 11.56
N TRP A 214 9.35 0.57 10.94
CA TRP A 214 8.14 1.08 11.62
C TRP A 214 6.96 0.09 11.63
N MET A 215 6.98 -1.00 10.86
CA MET A 215 5.84 -1.89 10.71
C MET A 215 5.62 -2.73 11.97
N PRO A 216 4.45 -2.64 12.63
CA PRO A 216 4.17 -3.39 13.85
C PRO A 216 4.12 -4.91 13.62
N LYS A 217 4.39 -5.68 14.68
CA LYS A 217 4.27 -7.14 14.66
C LYS A 217 2.79 -7.54 14.57
N GLU A 218 2.52 -8.77 14.12
CA GLU A 218 1.15 -9.28 13.99
C GLU A 218 0.32 -9.13 15.27
N LYS A 219 0.91 -9.40 16.45
CA LYS A 219 0.23 -9.21 17.74
C LYS A 219 -0.24 -7.77 17.97
N GLU A 220 0.54 -6.79 17.53
CA GLU A 220 0.24 -5.36 17.68
C GLU A 220 -0.84 -4.92 16.68
N ILE A 221 -0.82 -5.47 15.45
CA ILE A 221 -1.88 -5.28 14.47
C ILE A 221 -3.21 -5.84 14.99
N LEU A 222 -3.20 -7.06 15.56
CA LEU A 222 -4.38 -7.69 16.13
C LEU A 222 -4.93 -6.92 17.36
N ALA A 223 -4.08 -6.17 18.07
CA ALA A 223 -4.51 -5.33 19.18
C ALA A 223 -5.34 -4.12 18.72
N LEU A 224 -5.32 -3.76 17.43
CA LEU A 224 -6.20 -2.73 16.86
C LEU A 224 -7.62 -3.23 16.57
N ARG A 225 -8.00 -4.44 16.99
CA ARG A 225 -9.35 -4.97 16.76
C ARG A 225 -10.32 -4.60 17.87
N LEU A 226 -11.55 -4.29 17.49
CA LEU A 226 -12.66 -4.11 18.41
C LEU A 226 -13.14 -5.48 18.90
N ILE A 227 -12.76 -5.84 20.13
CA ILE A 227 -13.17 -7.10 20.76
C ILE A 227 -14.58 -6.91 21.33
N SER A 228 -15.58 -7.54 20.72
CA SER A 228 -16.91 -7.66 21.32
C SER A 228 -16.82 -8.59 22.53
N LYS A 229 -17.08 -8.06 23.74
CA LYS A 229 -17.11 -8.85 24.99
C LYS A 229 -18.33 -9.81 25.09
N ASN A 230 -19.21 -9.87 24.09
CA ASN A 230 -20.50 -10.57 24.17
C ASN A 230 -20.63 -11.79 23.24
N ARG A 231 -19.77 -12.81 23.41
CA ARG A 231 -20.06 -14.18 22.90
C ARG A 231 -20.61 -15.14 23.97
N LYS A 232 -21.08 -14.61 25.11
CA LYS A 232 -21.82 -15.36 26.13
C LYS A 232 -23.23 -14.81 26.32
N LYS A 233 -24.03 -14.76 25.26
CA LYS A 233 -25.48 -14.85 25.41
C LYS A 233 -25.93 -16.01 24.56
N LYS A 234 -26.22 -17.12 25.27
CA LYS A 234 -26.95 -18.29 24.80
C LYS A 234 -28.03 -17.82 23.82
N TRP A 235 -27.99 -18.34 22.60
CA TRP A 235 -29.20 -18.52 21.83
C TRP A 235 -30.03 -19.52 22.63
N PHE A 236 -30.97 -19.01 23.43
CA PHE A 236 -32.07 -19.84 23.88
C PHE A 236 -32.90 -20.14 22.65
N SER A 237 -32.92 -21.41 22.30
CA SER A 237 -33.90 -22.04 21.44
C SER A 237 -35.29 -21.60 21.88
N LEU A 238 -36.03 -20.95 20.98
CA LEU A 238 -37.49 -20.93 21.05
C LEU A 238 -37.99 -22.11 20.22
N PRO A 239 -38.76 -23.03 20.80
CA PRO A 239 -39.56 -23.96 20.02
C PRO A 239 -40.80 -23.19 19.54
N CYS A 240 -41.07 -23.20 18.24
CA CYS A 240 -42.41 -22.92 17.75
C CYS A 240 -42.89 -24.13 16.94
N SER A 241 -43.72 -24.88 17.65
CA SER A 241 -44.57 -26.00 17.30
C SER A 241 -45.27 -25.86 15.96
N ASP A 242 -45.38 -27.00 15.27
CA ASP A 242 -46.50 -27.31 14.40
C ASP A 242 -47.83 -27.20 15.16
N ASN A 243 -48.84 -26.58 14.52
CA ASN A 243 -50.27 -26.87 14.59
C ASN A 243 -50.95 -25.90 13.60
N ALA A 244 -51.42 -26.37 12.44
CA ALA A 244 -52.68 -27.09 12.19
C ALA A 244 -53.90 -26.15 12.05
N MET A 245 -54.51 -26.22 10.85
CA MET A 245 -55.90 -25.94 10.48
C MET A 245 -56.53 -24.59 10.84
N GLU A 246 -56.83 -23.80 9.81
CA GLU A 246 -58.21 -23.56 9.34
C GLU A 246 -58.19 -23.18 7.85
#